data_AF-A0A7W0P9Q6-F1
#
_entry.id   AF-A0A7W0P9Q6-F1
#
_cell.length_a   1.000
_cell.length_b   1.000
_cell.length_c   1.000
_cell.angle_alpha   90.00
_cell.angle_beta   90.00
_cell.angle_gamma   90.00
#
_symmetry.space_group_name_H-M   'P 1'
#
loop_
_entity.id
_entity.type
_entity.pdbx_description
1 polymer ?
#
loop_
_entity_poly.entity_id
_entity_poly.type
_entity_poly.pdbx_seq_one_letter_code
_entity_poly.pdbx_strand_id
1 'polypeptide(L)' 'VMHSVTAGDAAALIGLALSIGPIPGDAETTATMLEPAFSDLKATAERILGSTSRPWYFGYRVRLGVK' A
#
# COMPACT_ATOMS: atom_id res chain seq x y z
N VAL A 1 1.16 -13.32 -18.14
CA VAL A 1 0.98 -12.12 -17.29
C VAL A 1 2.31 -11.89 -16.58
N MET A 2 2.91 -10.70 -16.66
CA MET A 2 4.13 -10.42 -15.89
C MET A 2 3.75 -10.20 -14.44
N HIS A 3 4.37 -10.98 -13.55
CA HIS A 3 4.19 -10.87 -12.11
C HIS A 3 5.54 -10.49 -11.52
N SER A 4 5.59 -9.41 -10.75
CA SER A 4 6.74 -9.14 -9.88
C SER A 4 6.51 -9.84 -8.54
N VAL A 5 7.52 -10.54 -8.05
CA VAL A 5 7.52 -11.11 -6.70
C VAL A 5 8.44 -10.25 -5.85
N THR A 6 7.91 -9.66 -4.79
CA THR A 6 8.69 -8.88 -3.83
C THR A 6 8.48 -9.42 -2.42
N ALA A 7 9.49 -9.30 -1.57
CA ALA A 7 9.33 -9.55 -0.14
C ALA A 7 8.47 -8.43 0.46
N GLY A 8 7.52 -8.78 1.33
CA GLY A 8 6.61 -7.81 1.95
C GLY A 8 6.11 -8.27 3.32
N ASP A 9 5.90 -7.30 4.20
CA ASP A 9 5.41 -7.45 5.57
C ASP A 9 4.43 -6.29 5.89
N ALA A 10 4.07 -6.13 7.17
CA ALA A 10 3.19 -5.03 7.58
C ALA A 10 3.75 -3.65 7.18
N ALA A 11 5.07 -3.43 7.32
CA ALA A 11 5.69 -2.14 6.99
C ALA A 11 5.66 -1.86 5.49
N ALA A 12 5.88 -2.89 4.66
CA ALA A 12 5.76 -2.79 3.21
C ALA A 12 4.32 -2.41 2.78
N LEU A 13 3.28 -2.91 3.48
CA LEU A 13 1.89 -2.55 3.18
C LEU A 13 1.62 -1.08 3.43
N ILE A 14 2.06 -0.58 4.59
CA ILE A 14 1.85 0.80 4.99
C ILE A 14 2.64 1.75 4.09
N GLY A 15 3.88 1.41 3.76
CA GLY A 15 4.67 2.16 2.79
C GLY A 15 4.00 2.24 1.42
N LEU A 16 3.43 1.13 0.93
CA LEU A 16 2.67 1.12 -0.32
C LEU A 16 1.44 2.03 -0.24
N ALA A 17 0.64 1.93 0.83
CA ALA A 17 -0.55 2.75 1.01
C ALA A 17 -0.22 4.26 1.02
N LEU A 18 0.88 4.65 1.67
CA LEU A 18 1.37 6.03 1.67
C LEU A 18 1.90 6.50 0.30
N SER A 19 2.35 5.58 -0.56
CA SER A 19 2.89 5.88 -1.89
C SER A 19 1.83 6.07 -2.98
N ILE A 20 0.55 5.77 -2.71
CA ILE A 20 -0.55 5.90 -3.70
C ILE A 20 -0.73 7.36 -4.16
N GLY A 21 -0.18 8.32 -3.41
CA GLY A 21 -0.15 9.74 -3.75
C GLY A 21 -1.12 10.55 -2.91
N PRO A 22 -1.16 11.87 -3.12
CA PRO A 22 -2.04 12.76 -2.36
C PRO A 22 -3.50 12.42 -2.65
N ILE A 23 -4.29 12.30 -1.58
CA ILE A 23 -5.74 12.10 -1.70
C ILE A 23 -6.36 13.46 -2.01
N PRO A 24 -7.15 13.59 -3.09
CA PRO A 24 -7.79 14.86 -3.42
C PRO A 24 -8.79 15.24 -2.33
N GLY A 25 -8.57 16.38 -1.70
CA GLY A 25 -9.36 16.93 -0.59
C GLY A 25 -8.60 18.07 0.09
N ASP A 26 -9.25 18.78 1.03
CA ASP A 26 -8.53 19.70 1.91
C ASP A 26 -7.72 18.91 2.95
N ALA A 27 -6.66 19.53 3.47
CA ALA A 27 -5.73 18.89 4.40
C ALA A 27 -6.41 18.48 5.72
N GLU A 28 -7.44 19.21 6.14
CA GLU A 28 -8.15 19.02 7.40
C GLU A 28 -9.08 17.79 7.36
N THR A 29 -9.86 17.64 6.27
CA THR A 29 -10.66 16.44 6.00
C THR A 29 -9.77 15.23 5.81
N THR A 30 -8.62 15.41 5.14
CA THR A 30 -7.63 14.36 4.95
C THR A 30 -7.10 13.87 6.30
N ALA A 31 -6.67 14.77 7.19
CA ALA A 31 -6.18 14.41 8.51
C ALA A 31 -7.27 13.73 9.36
N THR A 32 -8.47 14.32 9.41
CA THR A 32 -9.57 13.83 10.25
C THR A 32 -10.05 12.43 9.87
N MET A 33 -10.11 12.14 8.57
CA MET A 33 -10.64 10.86 8.09
C MET A 33 -9.56 9.79 7.87
N LEU A 34 -8.37 10.18 7.41
CA LEU A 34 -7.36 9.21 7.01
C LEU A 34 -6.39 8.84 8.12
N GLU A 35 -6.05 9.74 9.06
CA GLU A 35 -5.18 9.35 10.17
C GLU A 35 -5.74 8.18 10.98
N PRO A 36 -7.03 8.16 11.37
CA PRO A 36 -7.62 7.02 12.06
C PRO A 36 -7.58 5.75 11.19
N ALA A 37 -7.92 5.87 9.91
CA ALA A 37 -7.91 4.76 8.97
C ALA A 37 -6.50 4.16 8.77
N PHE A 38 -5.46 5.00 8.71
CA PHE A 38 -4.07 4.55 8.64
C PHE A 38 -3.62 3.88 9.93
N SER A 39 -4.06 4.39 11.09
CA SER A 39 -3.80 3.76 12.39
C SER A 39 -4.42 2.35 12.45
N ASP A 40 -5.68 2.22 12.06
CA ASP A 40 -6.39 0.94 12.02
C ASP A 40 -5.78 -0.04 11.00
N LEU A 41 -5.38 0.48 9.84
CA LEU A 41 -4.67 -0.30 8.83
C LEU A 41 -3.34 -0.82 9.37
N LYS A 42 -2.57 0.01 10.08
CA LYS A 42 -1.30 -0.38 10.70
C LYS A 42 -1.50 -1.48 11.73
N ALA A 43 -2.42 -1.30 12.67
CA ALA A 43 -2.71 -2.30 13.70
C ALA A 43 -3.18 -3.62 13.07
N THR A 44 -4.02 -3.54 12.04
CA THR A 44 -4.51 -4.72 11.32
C THR A 44 -3.40 -5.42 10.54
N ALA A 45 -2.53 -4.66 9.87
CA ALA A 45 -1.39 -5.19 9.12
C ALA A 45 -0.40 -5.89 10.05
N GLU A 46 -0.05 -5.28 11.18
CA GLU A 46 0.83 -5.86 12.19
C GLU A 46 0.24 -7.16 12.77
N ARG A 47 -1.06 -7.18 13.05
CA ARG A 47 -1.74 -8.38 13.58
C ARG A 47 -1.79 -9.53 12.56
N ILE A 48 -2.01 -9.25 11.27
CA ILE A 48 -2.21 -10.28 10.25
C ILE A 48 -0.88 -10.74 9.65
N LEU A 49 0.00 -9.80 9.30
CA LEU A 49 1.23 -10.06 8.57
C LEU A 49 2.43 -10.22 9.52
N GLY A 50 2.41 -9.55 10.68
CA GLY A 50 3.54 -9.48 11.59
C GLY A 50 4.76 -8.82 10.95
N SER A 51 5.93 -9.12 11.51
CA SER A 51 7.24 -8.69 11.01
C SER A 51 7.90 -9.72 10.08
N THR A 52 7.28 -10.89 9.89
CA THR A 52 7.85 -11.94 9.04
C THR A 52 7.58 -11.61 7.58
N SER A 53 8.64 -11.30 6.85
CA SER A 53 8.55 -11.04 5.42
C SER A 53 8.08 -12.28 4.63
N ARG A 54 7.09 -12.08 3.75
CA ARG A 54 6.51 -13.11 2.88
C ARG A 54 6.56 -12.68 1.42
N PRO A 55 6.59 -13.62 0.46
CA PRO A 55 6.52 -13.27 -0.96
C PRO A 55 5.14 -12.70 -1.30
N TRP A 56 5.12 -11.49 -1.85
CA TRP A 56 3.93 -10.82 -2.38
C TRP A 56 3.99 -10.81 -3.91
N TYR A 57 2.85 -11.10 -4.52
CA TYR A 57 2.70 -11.16 -5.97
C TYR A 57 2.01 -9.90 -6.48
N PHE A 58 2.75 -9.04 -7.18
CA PHE A 58 2.22 -7.86 -7.84
C PHE A 58 1.96 -8.15 -9.31
N GLY A 59 0.69 -8.14 -9.70
CA GLY A 59 0.28 -8.15 -11.10
C GLY A 59 0.18 -6.73 -11.64
N TYR A 60 0.78 -6.47 -12.80
CA TYR A 60 0.59 -5.20 -13.52
C TYR A 60 0.31 -5.45 -15.00
N ARG A 61 -0.39 -4.51 -15.63
CA ARG A 61 -0.65 -4.50 -17.07
C ARG A 61 0.22 -3.43 -17.71
N VAL A 62 1.14 -3.84 -18.58
CA VAL A 62 1.96 -2.92 -19.38
C VAL A 62 1.20 -2.58 -20.66
N ARG A 63 1.08 -1.28 -20.98
CA ARG A 63 0.64 -0.80 -22.30
C ARG A 63 1.88 -0.27 -23.03
N LEU A 64 2.29 -0.94 -24.09
CA LEU A 64 3.36 -0.49 -24.97
C LEU A 64 2.76 0.28 -26.14
N GLY A 65 3.07 1.56 -26.25
CA GLY A 65 2.83 2.34 -27.47
C GLY A 65 4.03 2.20 -28.39
N VAL A 66 3.83 1.62 -29.57
CA VAL A 66 4.84 1.59 -30.63
C VAL A 66 4.58 2.79 -31.54
N LYS A 67 5.62 3.58 -31.82
CA LYS A 67 5.56 4.71 -32.74
C LYS A 67 5.88 4.26 -34.16
#